data_AF-X1UUT4-F1
#
_entry.id   AF-X1UUT4-F1
#
_cell.length_a   1.000
_cell.length_b   1.000
_cell.length_c   1.000
_cell.angle_alpha   90.00
_cell.angle_beta   90.00
_cell.angle_gamma   90.00
#
_symmetry.space_group_name_H-M   'P 1'
#
loop_
_entity.id
_entity.type
_entity.pdbx_description
1 polymer ?
#
loop_
_entity_poly.entity_id
_entity_poly.type
_entity_poly.pdbx_seq_one_letter_code
_entity_poly.pdbx_strand_id
1 'polypeptide(L)'
;MKTHCNQKTFEFQTENPRKIVAHFNGGNISSDSGGLLLKQTEQAAGIIAQFADCFDDHRDPDLIEHSVEELIAQRIYALALGYEDLNDHDELRNDPLLAVLVGKKDPTGKDRIRKRDKGKALAGKSTLNRLELTPVRANK
;
A
#
# COMPACT_ATOMS: atom_id res chain seq x y z
N MET A 1 -6.48 -37.11 6.63
CA MET A 1 -6.59 -36.80 5.19
C MET A 1 -5.33 -36.04 4.78
N LYS A 2 -4.40 -36.65 4.02
CA LYS A 2 -3.18 -35.97 3.53
C LYS A 2 -3.53 -35.36 2.16
N THR A 3 -3.64 -34.04 2.10
CA THR A 3 -3.76 -33.33 0.82
C THR A 3 -2.38 -33.30 0.17
N HIS A 4 -2.23 -33.97 -0.98
CA HIS A 4 -1.01 -33.95 -1.78
C HIS A 4 -0.91 -32.61 -2.54
N CYS A 5 -0.64 -31.52 -1.82
CA CYS A 5 -0.28 -30.26 -2.45
C CYS A 5 1.22 -30.31 -2.79
N ASN A 6 1.56 -30.68 -4.02
CA ASN A 6 2.95 -30.75 -4.48
C ASN A 6 3.51 -29.35 -4.85
N GLN A 7 2.63 -28.38 -5.09
CA GLN A 7 2.99 -27.02 -5.48
C GLN A 7 3.19 -26.15 -4.25
N LYS A 8 4.45 -25.81 -3.98
CA LYS A 8 4.85 -25.05 -2.78
C LYS A 8 4.86 -23.54 -3.00
N THR A 9 4.83 -23.09 -4.25
CA THR A 9 5.00 -21.69 -4.63
C THR A 9 4.14 -21.28 -5.82
N PHE A 10 3.69 -20.03 -5.80
CA PHE A 10 3.06 -19.36 -6.93
C PHE A 10 3.77 -18.02 -7.17
N GLU A 11 4.22 -17.77 -8.40
CA GLU A 11 4.78 -16.48 -8.81
C GLU A 11 3.66 -15.59 -9.34
N PHE A 12 3.64 -14.32 -8.93
CA PHE A 12 2.72 -13.32 -9.46
C PHE A 12 3.50 -12.37 -10.38
N GLN A 13 2.92 -12.06 -11.54
CA GLN A 13 3.51 -11.09 -12.45
C GLN A 13 3.49 -9.71 -11.80
N THR A 14 4.66 -9.09 -11.71
CA THR A 14 4.84 -7.71 -11.30
C THR A 14 5.80 -7.04 -12.27
N GLU A 15 5.62 -5.74 -12.51
CA GLU A 15 6.55 -4.92 -13.30
C GLU A 15 7.74 -4.43 -12.45
N ASN A 16 7.77 -4.81 -11.17
CA ASN A 16 8.86 -4.48 -10.26
C ASN A 16 10.01 -5.48 -10.49
N PRO A 17 11.30 -5.08 -10.44
CA PRO A 17 12.42 -6.03 -10.46
C PRO A 17 12.35 -7.10 -9.35
N ARG A 18 11.47 -6.94 -8.36
CA ARG A 18 11.25 -7.90 -7.29
C ARG A 18 10.15 -8.89 -7.63
N LYS A 19 10.53 -10.17 -7.57
CA LYS A 19 9.59 -11.29 -7.63
C LYS A 19 8.70 -11.32 -6.39
N ILE A 20 7.40 -11.52 -6.61
CA ILE A 20 6.44 -11.78 -5.55
C ILE A 20 6.04 -13.24 -5.63
N VAL A 21 6.30 -13.95 -4.54
CA VAL A 21 6.12 -15.40 -4.47
C VAL A 21 5.28 -15.72 -3.24
N ALA A 22 4.15 -16.38 -3.45
CA ALA A 22 3.41 -16.97 -2.33
C ALA A 22 4.14 -18.24 -1.85
N HIS A 23 4.48 -18.28 -0.56
CA HIS A 23 5.09 -19.43 0.11
C HIS A 23 4.22 -19.83 1.31
N PHE A 24 4.12 -21.13 1.57
CA PHE A 24 3.32 -21.68 2.68
C PHE A 24 4.16 -22.05 3.92
N ASN A 25 5.23 -21.30 4.18
CA ASN A 25 6.16 -21.54 5.30
C ASN A 25 5.89 -20.65 6.52
N GLY A 26 4.82 -19.84 6.49
CA GLY A 26 4.44 -18.98 7.62
C GLY A 26 5.28 -17.71 7.79
N GLY A 27 5.94 -17.24 6.72
CA GLY A 27 6.71 -15.98 6.71
C GLY A 27 5.82 -14.73 6.85
N ASN A 28 5.91 -13.79 5.90
CA ASN A 28 4.97 -12.66 5.87
C ASN A 28 3.59 -13.19 5.43
N ILE A 29 2.61 -13.10 6.31
CA ILE A 29 1.24 -13.59 6.08
C ILE A 29 0.34 -12.38 5.82
N SER A 30 -0.48 -12.45 4.77
CA SER A 30 -1.54 -11.47 4.49
C SER A 30 -2.79 -12.20 4.00
N SER A 31 -3.96 -11.73 4.44
CA SER A 31 -5.28 -12.16 3.95
C SER A 31 -5.65 -11.52 2.62
N ASP A 32 -4.89 -10.50 2.19
CA ASP A 32 -5.33 -9.55 1.16
C ASP A 32 -4.72 -9.85 -0.20
N SER A 33 -4.30 -11.10 -0.42
CA SER A 33 -3.64 -11.57 -1.65
C SER A 33 -4.48 -11.34 -2.92
N GLY A 34 -5.80 -11.24 -2.79
CA GLY A 34 -6.69 -10.84 -3.89
C GLY A 34 -6.38 -9.45 -4.45
N GLY A 35 -5.77 -8.56 -3.66
CA GLY A 35 -5.36 -7.23 -4.08
C GLY A 35 -4.33 -7.21 -5.22
N LEU A 36 -3.60 -8.31 -5.47
CA LEU A 36 -2.71 -8.42 -6.63
C LEU A 36 -3.49 -8.32 -7.96
N LEU A 37 -4.72 -8.82 -8.01
CA LEU A 37 -5.60 -8.68 -9.18
C LEU A 37 -6.07 -7.23 -9.34
N LEU A 38 -6.33 -6.53 -8.23
CA LEU A 38 -6.65 -5.11 -8.24
C LEU A 38 -5.47 -4.29 -8.77
N LYS A 39 -4.24 -4.62 -8.35
CA LYS A 39 -3.03 -3.96 -8.86
C LYS A 39 -2.87 -4.13 -10.36
N GLN A 40 -3.09 -5.33 -10.89
CA GLN A 40 -3.04 -5.57 -12.34
C GLN A 40 -4.12 -4.78 -13.08
N THR A 41 -5.32 -4.69 -12.50
CA THR A 41 -6.43 -3.88 -13.07
C THR A 41 -6.06 -2.40 -13.08
N GLU A 42 -5.53 -1.88 -11.97
CA GLU A 42 -5.04 -0.51 -11.90
C GLU A 42 -3.94 -0.24 -12.91
N GLN A 43 -2.97 -1.14 -13.10
CA GLN A 43 -1.90 -0.96 -14.10
C GLN A 43 -2.46 -0.84 -15.53
N ALA A 44 -3.54 -1.55 -15.84
CA ALA A 44 -4.19 -1.46 -17.15
C ALA A 44 -5.05 -0.19 -17.31
N ALA A 45 -5.66 0.30 -16.23
CA ALA A 45 -6.63 1.39 -16.27
C ALA A 45 -6.03 2.78 -15.93
N GLY A 46 -4.97 2.82 -15.12
CA GLY A 46 -4.29 4.02 -14.65
C GLY A 46 -5.17 4.97 -13.83
N ILE A 47 -6.18 4.44 -13.12
CA ILE A 47 -7.20 5.27 -12.44
C ILE A 47 -6.59 6.02 -11.25
N ILE A 48 -5.77 5.35 -10.45
CA ILE A 48 -5.14 5.95 -9.27
C ILE A 48 -4.18 7.06 -9.68
N ALA A 49 -3.36 6.85 -10.71
CA ALA A 49 -2.43 7.87 -11.21
C ALA A 49 -3.20 9.11 -11.71
N GLN A 50 -4.22 8.91 -12.57
CA GLN A 50 -5.07 10.00 -13.07
C GLN A 50 -5.79 10.75 -11.94
N PHE A 51 -6.25 10.03 -10.90
CA PHE A 51 -6.90 10.66 -9.77
C PHE A 51 -5.91 11.44 -8.89
N ALA A 52 -4.69 10.92 -8.71
CA ALA A 52 -3.64 11.61 -7.97
C ALA A 52 -3.17 12.90 -8.65
N ASP A 53 -3.15 12.92 -9.99
CA ASP A 53 -2.81 14.11 -10.79
C ASP A 53 -3.82 15.27 -10.60
N CYS A 54 -5.00 15.00 -10.05
CA CYS A 54 -5.98 16.03 -9.72
C CYS A 54 -5.67 16.79 -8.41
N PHE A 55 -4.61 16.43 -7.69
CA PHE A 55 -4.24 17.03 -6.42
C PHE A 55 -3.07 18.00 -6.56
N ASP A 56 -3.19 19.18 -5.96
CA ASP A 56 -2.06 20.05 -5.68
C ASP A 56 -1.48 19.72 -4.30
N ASP A 57 -0.28 19.12 -4.27
CA ASP A 57 0.40 18.81 -3.02
C ASP A 57 1.13 20.02 -2.46
N HIS A 58 0.49 20.70 -1.51
CA HIS A 58 1.03 21.87 -0.83
C HIS A 58 1.95 21.55 0.36
N ARG A 59 2.21 20.27 0.63
CA ARG A 59 3.12 19.86 1.73
C ARG A 59 4.56 20.23 1.35
N ASP A 60 5.38 20.48 2.36
CA ASP A 60 6.81 20.68 2.18
C ASP A 60 7.44 19.43 1.53
N PRO A 61 8.00 19.53 0.31
CA PRO A 61 8.56 18.39 -0.42
C PRO A 61 9.63 17.62 0.37
N ASP A 62 10.41 18.31 1.22
CA ASP A 62 11.48 17.69 1.99
C ASP A 62 10.95 16.82 3.16
N LEU A 63 9.66 16.97 3.50
CA LEU A 63 8.99 16.21 4.56
C LEU A 63 8.07 15.10 4.02
N ILE A 64 7.98 14.93 2.69
CA ILE A 64 7.13 13.92 2.06
C ILE A 64 7.83 12.56 2.06
N GLU A 65 7.34 11.64 2.90
CA GLU A 65 7.72 10.21 2.82
C GLU A 65 6.67 9.35 2.06
N HIS A 66 5.48 9.90 1.83
CA HIS A 66 4.42 9.25 1.05
C HIS A 66 3.85 10.24 0.04
N SER A 67 4.03 9.96 -1.25
CA SER A 67 3.45 10.79 -2.31
C SER A 67 1.92 10.76 -2.22
N VAL A 68 1.26 11.75 -2.84
CA VAL A 68 -0.21 11.76 -2.93
C VAL A 68 -0.72 10.49 -3.62
N GLU A 69 -0.10 10.09 -4.72
CA GLU A 69 -0.42 8.84 -5.41
C GLU A 69 -0.32 7.62 -4.49
N GLU A 70 0.74 7.49 -3.69
CA GLU A 70 0.88 6.37 -2.75
C GLU A 70 -0.20 6.38 -1.66
N LEU A 71 -0.58 7.56 -1.15
CA LEU A 71 -1.63 7.67 -0.14
C LEU A 71 -3.02 7.33 -0.72
N ILE A 72 -3.32 7.82 -1.92
CA ILE A 72 -4.55 7.52 -2.65
C ILE A 72 -4.60 6.04 -3.01
N ALA A 73 -3.51 5.47 -3.51
CA ALA A 73 -3.40 4.05 -3.80
C ALA A 73 -3.70 3.22 -2.55
N GLN A 74 -3.04 3.53 -1.43
CA GLN A 74 -3.24 2.82 -0.17
C GLN A 74 -4.71 2.86 0.25
N ARG A 75 -5.35 4.02 0.07
CA ARG A 75 -6.75 4.19 0.47
C ARG A 75 -7.71 3.44 -0.45
N ILE A 76 -7.55 3.53 -1.76
CA ILE A 76 -8.41 2.85 -2.74
C ILE A 76 -8.27 1.33 -2.62
N TYR A 77 -7.05 0.80 -2.48
CA TYR A 77 -6.88 -0.64 -2.27
C TYR A 77 -7.52 -1.10 -0.96
N ALA A 78 -7.34 -0.35 0.15
CA ALA A 78 -7.97 -0.68 1.42
C ALA A 78 -9.50 -0.73 1.32
N LEU A 79 -10.12 0.28 0.68
CA LEU A 79 -11.56 0.30 0.43
C LEU A 79 -12.03 -0.90 -0.41
N ALA A 80 -11.31 -1.22 -1.49
CA ALA A 80 -11.64 -2.37 -2.34
C ALA A 80 -11.48 -3.72 -1.62
N LEU A 81 -10.63 -3.79 -0.60
CA LEU A 81 -10.43 -4.94 0.27
C LEU A 81 -11.41 -4.97 1.47
N GLY A 82 -12.26 -3.96 1.62
CA GLY A 82 -13.29 -3.88 2.66
C GLY A 82 -12.89 -3.13 3.94
N TYR A 83 -11.74 -2.43 3.94
CA TYR A 83 -11.26 -1.63 5.06
C TYR A 83 -11.74 -0.19 4.93
N GLU A 84 -12.98 0.05 5.37
CA GLU A 84 -13.61 1.37 5.31
C GLU A 84 -13.07 2.31 6.39
N ASP A 85 -12.73 1.81 7.57
CA ASP A 85 -12.31 2.65 8.68
C ASP A 85 -10.82 3.00 8.60
N LEU A 86 -10.50 4.28 8.82
CA LEU A 86 -9.10 4.72 8.83
C LEU A 86 -8.28 4.11 9.97
N ASN A 87 -8.91 3.64 11.05
CA ASN A 87 -8.20 3.03 12.17
C ASN A 87 -7.51 1.70 11.78
N ASP A 88 -8.04 0.96 10.81
CA ASP A 88 -7.44 -0.27 10.27
C ASP A 88 -6.03 -0.01 9.72
N HIS A 89 -5.78 1.21 9.23
CA HIS A 89 -4.48 1.61 8.72
C HIS A 89 -3.38 1.71 9.78
N ASP A 90 -3.69 1.64 11.08
CA ASP A 90 -2.65 1.44 12.10
C ASP A 90 -2.05 0.04 12.07
N GLU A 91 -2.81 -0.97 11.61
CA GLU A 91 -2.34 -2.34 11.39
C GLU A 91 -1.91 -2.56 9.95
N LEU A 92 -2.73 -2.17 8.96
CA LEU A 92 -2.43 -2.34 7.53
C LEU A 92 -1.12 -1.67 7.12
N ARG A 93 -0.64 -0.66 7.88
CA ARG A 93 0.64 -0.03 7.56
C ARG A 93 1.85 -0.97 7.67
N ASN A 94 1.67 -2.09 8.35
CA ASN A 94 2.67 -3.14 8.54
C ASN A 94 2.56 -4.23 7.46
N ASP A 95 1.50 -4.24 6.63
CA ASP A 95 1.31 -5.28 5.63
C ASP A 95 2.24 -5.06 4.41
N PRO A 96 3.24 -5.94 4.19
CA PRO A 96 4.14 -5.83 3.06
C PRO A 96 3.47 -6.09 1.71
N LEU A 97 2.38 -6.86 1.67
CA LEU A 97 1.61 -7.08 0.46
C LEU A 97 0.89 -5.79 0.07
N LEU A 98 0.20 -5.12 1.01
CA LEU A 98 -0.44 -3.84 0.70
C LEU A 98 0.60 -2.80 0.25
N ALA A 99 1.79 -2.80 0.86
CA ALA A 99 2.89 -1.93 0.46
C ALA A 99 3.36 -2.22 -0.99
N VAL A 100 3.36 -3.48 -1.40
CA VAL A 100 3.57 -3.88 -2.79
C VAL A 100 2.49 -3.32 -3.71
N LEU A 101 1.20 -3.40 -3.35
CA LEU A 101 0.11 -2.92 -4.19
C LEU A 101 0.24 -1.41 -4.45
N VAL A 102 0.57 -0.68 -3.38
CA VAL A 102 0.86 0.77 -3.41
C VAL A 102 2.09 1.10 -4.26
N GLY A 103 2.99 0.15 -4.50
CA GLY A 103 4.22 0.36 -5.29
C GLY A 103 5.41 0.85 -4.45
N LYS A 104 5.39 0.61 -3.13
CA LYS A 104 6.49 1.01 -2.25
C LYS A 104 7.82 0.39 -2.69
N LYS A 105 8.84 1.25 -2.81
CA LYS A 105 10.23 0.82 -3.05
C LYS A 105 10.75 -0.06 -1.93
N ASP A 106 10.30 0.08 -0.69
CA ASP A 106 10.63 -0.85 0.39
C ASP A 106 9.33 -1.30 1.10
N PRO A 107 8.79 -2.47 0.70
CA PRO A 107 7.59 -3.05 1.32
C PRO A 107 7.77 -3.43 2.79
N THR A 108 9.00 -3.46 3.32
CA THR A 108 9.27 -3.75 4.73
C THR A 108 9.36 -2.49 5.60
N GLY A 109 9.44 -1.31 4.97
CA GLY A 109 9.55 -0.02 5.66
C GLY A 109 10.81 0.14 6.50
N LYS A 110 11.89 -0.60 6.24
CA LYS A 110 13.20 -0.45 6.91
C LYS A 110 13.92 0.83 6.49
N ASP A 111 13.63 1.33 5.29
CA ASP A 111 14.24 2.54 4.70
C ASP A 111 13.61 3.85 5.21
N ARG A 112 12.57 3.76 6.06
CA ARG A 112 11.92 4.92 6.68
C ARG A 112 12.93 5.79 7.42
N ILE A 113 12.79 7.12 7.27
CA ILE A 113 13.75 8.10 7.78
C ILE A 113 13.76 8.08 9.32
N ARG A 114 12.57 8.14 9.92
CA ARG A 114 12.40 8.19 11.37
C ARG A 114 12.49 6.78 11.96
N LYS A 115 13.33 6.62 12.98
CA LYS A 115 13.51 5.33 13.69
C LYS A 115 12.19 4.70 14.18
N ARG A 116 11.24 5.52 14.66
CA ARG A 116 9.92 5.06 15.14
C ARG A 116 8.99 4.55 14.02
N ASP A 117 9.28 4.93 12.79
CA ASP A 117 8.48 4.62 11.61
C ASP A 117 9.09 3.45 10.82
N LYS A 118 10.31 3.02 11.15
CA LYS A 118 10.93 1.82 10.58
C LYS A 118 10.09 0.57 10.88
N GLY A 119 9.93 -0.27 9.87
CA GLY A 119 9.04 -1.44 9.90
C GLY A 119 7.60 -1.14 9.48
N LYS A 120 7.26 0.12 9.20
CA LYS A 120 5.93 0.55 8.74
C LYS A 120 6.08 1.16 7.34
N ALA A 121 5.88 0.35 6.31
CA ALA A 121 6.10 0.76 4.92
C ALA A 121 5.09 1.82 4.45
N LEU A 122 3.91 1.80 5.05
CA LEU A 122 2.72 2.54 4.62
C LEU A 122 2.32 3.62 5.62
N ALA A 123 1.37 4.47 5.22
CA ALA A 123 0.85 5.52 6.08
C ALA A 123 -0.12 4.95 7.12
N GLY A 124 -0.06 5.49 8.35
CA GLY A 124 -1.04 5.19 9.39
C GLY A 124 -2.25 6.11 9.32
N LYS A 125 -3.25 5.84 10.17
CA LYS A 125 -4.54 6.54 10.19
C LYS A 125 -4.44 8.06 10.17
N SER A 126 -3.55 8.65 10.97
CA SER A 126 -3.44 10.10 11.10
C SER A 126 -2.95 10.79 9.83
N THR A 127 -2.12 10.11 9.03
CA THR A 127 -1.64 10.67 7.76
C THR A 127 -2.75 10.63 6.71
N LEU A 128 -3.50 9.54 6.63
CA LEU A 128 -4.64 9.42 5.71
C LEU A 128 -5.81 10.33 6.13
N ASN A 129 -6.05 10.47 7.44
CA ASN A 129 -7.07 11.38 7.95
C ASN A 129 -6.77 12.84 7.56
N ARG A 130 -5.49 13.24 7.53
CA ARG A 130 -5.11 14.55 7.00
C ARG A 130 -5.38 14.65 5.50
N LEU A 131 -5.12 13.61 4.71
CA LEU A 131 -5.45 13.61 3.28
C LEU A 131 -6.96 13.82 3.07
N GLU A 132 -7.81 13.09 3.79
CA GLU A 132 -9.27 13.10 3.59
C GLU A 132 -9.98 14.33 4.17
N LEU A 133 -9.47 14.88 5.29
CA LEU A 133 -10.17 15.94 6.02
C LEU A 133 -9.55 17.33 5.85
N THR A 134 -8.49 17.49 5.04
CA THR A 134 -7.90 18.83 4.82
C THR A 134 -8.91 19.71 4.08
N PRO A 135 -9.40 20.81 4.69
CA PRO A 135 -10.38 21.66 4.04
C PRO A 135 -9.73 22.46 2.90
N VAL A 136 -10.56 22.82 1.91
CA VAL A 136 -10.17 23.78 0.87
C VAL A 136 -9.74 25.08 1.57
N ARG A 137 -8.47 25.50 1.39
CA ARG A 137 -7.80 26.66 2.03
C ARG A 137 -7.13 26.43 3.40
N ALA A 138 -6.79 25.20 3.77
CA ALA A 138 -5.96 24.95 4.98
C ALA A 138 -4.58 25.64 4.97
N ASN A 139 -4.13 26.13 3.80
CA ASN A 139 -2.84 26.81 3.62
C ASN A 139 -2.95 28.35 3.62
N LYS A 140 -4.12 28.91 3.99
CA LYS A 140 -4.33 30.36 4.12
C LYS A 140 -4.22 30.82 5.57
#